data_AF-A0A330JVV6-F1
#
_entry.id   AF-A0A330JVV6-F1
#
_cell.length_a   1.000
_cell.length_b   1.000
_cell.length_c   1.000
_cell.angle_alpha   90.00
_cell.angle_beta   90.00
_cell.angle_gamma   90.00
#
_symmetry.space_group_name_H-M   'P 1'
#
loop_
_entity.id
_entity.type
_entity.pdbx_description
1 polymer ?
#
loop_
_entity_poly.entity_id
_entity_poly.type
_entity_poly.pdbx_seq_one_letter_code
_entity_poly.pdbx_strand_id
1 'polypeptide(L)'
;MGNICGTSSSHYVYSPPVSPRHVSGSSTPVHSVGGQGLTSVYQLSAEARDDFLDRFDPMRNLGLNSETPLYRTTDTSWRNVIAQVRNPDEDPRIDHLLTMAEEIYKASSTFRKRMNAVAGEGGVTIRIVPDSEIGHSFGHAATRPATRSIALTETTASNVQGSHYQSLNILLVELSNLSRANEIAEIRSSFQQGRIGQRRAAHNAERAEYGTIEDMVKYFTEARPVIESLGYGNPSMWYAAHDYGGGIVPTYRSFEDYYATALSSGHTDVHLNNYSRSYE
;
A
#
# COMPACT_ATOMS: atom_id res chain seq x y z
N MET A 1 -21.47 22.45 11.53
CA MET A 1 -21.56 23.80 12.16
C MET A 1 -20.38 24.62 11.68
N GLY A 2 -20.61 25.89 11.30
CA GLY A 2 -19.59 26.93 11.23
C GLY A 2 -18.81 27.01 9.92
N ASN A 3 -18.70 28.23 9.41
CA ASN A 3 -18.34 28.65 8.06
C ASN A 3 -17.22 29.72 8.22
N ILE A 4 -16.44 30.01 7.15
CA ILE A 4 -15.87 31.36 6.82
C ILE A 4 -14.60 31.77 7.65
N CYS A 5 -13.52 32.42 7.17
CA CYS A 5 -13.31 33.47 6.17
C CYS A 5 -11.83 33.63 5.76
N GLY A 6 -11.56 34.29 4.62
CA GLY A 6 -10.25 34.89 4.31
C GLY A 6 -10.09 35.38 2.86
N THR A 7 -10.80 36.43 2.47
CA THR A 7 -10.75 37.09 1.15
C THR A 7 -9.92 38.39 1.13
N SER A 8 -9.20 38.60 0.03
CA SER A 8 -9.00 39.87 -0.74
C SER A 8 -7.97 40.95 -0.35
N SER A 9 -7.02 41.16 -1.28
CA SER A 9 -6.57 42.39 -1.98
C SER A 9 -5.87 43.55 -1.21
N SER A 10 -4.70 44.01 -1.71
CA SER A 10 -4.53 45.39 -2.22
C SER A 10 -3.21 45.61 -2.98
N HIS A 11 -3.27 46.62 -3.86
CA HIS A 11 -2.32 47.05 -4.88
C HIS A 11 -1.03 47.71 -4.37
N TYR A 12 0.09 47.48 -5.05
CA TYR A 12 1.11 48.52 -5.27
C TYR A 12 1.74 48.37 -6.66
N VAL A 13 1.40 49.30 -7.55
CA VAL A 13 2.09 49.55 -8.83
C VAL A 13 3.15 50.61 -8.56
N TYR A 14 4.42 50.27 -8.78
CA TYR A 14 5.53 51.22 -8.81
C TYR A 14 6.15 51.20 -10.21
N SER A 15 6.07 52.33 -10.92
CA SER A 15 6.67 52.52 -12.25
C SER A 15 7.70 53.64 -12.19
N PRO A 16 9.01 53.35 -12.34
CA PRO A 16 10.01 54.38 -12.62
C PRO A 16 10.13 54.62 -14.14
N PRO A 17 10.33 55.87 -14.60
CA PRO A 17 10.52 56.17 -16.02
C PRO A 17 11.99 55.94 -16.41
N VAL A 18 12.24 55.21 -17.50
CA VAL A 18 13.59 55.12 -18.09
C VAL A 18 13.51 55.44 -19.57
N SER A 19 14.04 56.61 -19.92
CA SER A 19 14.28 57.10 -21.28
C SER A 19 15.13 56.12 -22.11
N PRO A 20 14.96 56.04 -23.43
CA PRO A 20 15.67 55.08 -24.26
C PRO A 20 17.14 55.50 -24.43
N ARG A 21 18.06 54.68 -23.92
CA ARG A 21 19.47 54.68 -24.34
C ARG A 21 19.66 53.61 -25.40
N HIS A 22 19.98 54.04 -26.62
CA HIS A 22 20.53 53.16 -27.65
C HIS A 22 21.86 52.57 -27.17
N VAL A 23 21.91 51.25 -27.00
CA VAL A 23 23.17 50.49 -26.92
C VAL A 23 22.99 49.22 -27.75
N SER A 24 23.78 49.10 -28.80
CA SER A 24 23.91 47.90 -29.62
C SER A 24 24.78 46.87 -28.89
N GLY A 25 24.33 45.64 -28.71
CA GLY A 25 25.22 44.51 -28.40
C GLY A 25 24.62 43.30 -27.68
N SER A 26 24.92 42.11 -28.23
CA SER A 26 24.73 40.73 -27.74
C SER A 26 23.45 40.01 -28.18
N SER A 27 23.59 39.19 -29.22
CA SER A 27 22.65 38.16 -29.66
C SER A 27 22.78 36.90 -28.79
N THR A 28 22.41 37.01 -27.51
CA THR A 28 21.95 35.84 -26.76
C THR A 28 20.50 35.58 -27.16
N PRO A 29 20.10 34.36 -27.56
CA PRO A 29 18.71 34.08 -27.88
C PRO A 29 17.87 34.43 -26.66
N VAL A 30 16.94 35.36 -26.84
CA VAL A 30 15.97 35.73 -25.81
C VAL A 30 15.08 34.52 -25.63
N HIS A 31 15.29 33.76 -24.55
CA HIS A 31 14.28 32.80 -24.11
C HIS A 31 12.97 33.56 -23.95
N SER A 32 11.93 33.13 -24.66
CA SER A 32 10.60 33.69 -24.51
C SER A 32 10.19 33.57 -23.05
N VAL A 33 10.31 34.68 -22.31
CA VAL A 33 9.82 34.80 -20.95
C VAL A 33 8.30 34.72 -21.03
N GLY A 34 7.76 33.53 -20.71
CA GLY A 34 6.32 33.21 -20.76
C GLY A 34 5.84 32.33 -21.92
N GLY A 35 6.73 31.79 -22.77
CA GLY A 35 6.32 31.05 -23.99
C GLY A 35 6.18 29.54 -23.88
N GLN A 36 6.62 28.90 -22.79
CA GLN A 36 6.50 27.45 -22.63
C GLN A 36 5.23 27.08 -21.86
N GLY A 37 4.08 27.24 -22.51
CA GLY A 37 2.77 26.83 -21.99
C GLY A 37 2.42 25.35 -22.23
N LEU A 38 3.29 24.59 -22.89
CA LEU A 38 3.07 23.17 -23.15
C LEU A 38 3.42 22.36 -21.91
N THR A 39 2.49 21.50 -21.48
CA THR A 39 2.60 20.67 -20.27
C THR A 39 2.48 19.18 -20.56
N SER A 40 2.21 18.80 -21.82
CA SER A 40 2.08 17.41 -22.23
C SER A 40 2.68 17.16 -23.62
N VAL A 41 3.27 15.98 -23.79
CA VAL A 41 3.80 15.51 -25.09
C VAL A 41 2.72 15.44 -26.18
N TYR A 42 1.45 15.33 -25.80
CA TYR A 42 0.31 15.32 -26.74
C TYR A 42 -0.03 16.71 -27.31
N GLN A 43 0.58 17.78 -26.81
CA GLN A 43 0.42 19.13 -27.32
C GLN A 43 1.52 19.51 -28.34
N LEU A 44 2.51 18.64 -28.53
CA LEU A 44 3.57 18.80 -29.53
C LEU A 44 3.09 18.34 -30.91
N SER A 45 3.78 18.78 -31.98
CA SER A 45 3.64 18.14 -33.29
C SER A 45 4.12 16.68 -33.22
N ALA A 46 3.74 15.85 -34.19
CA ALA A 46 4.16 14.46 -34.23
C ALA A 46 5.69 14.32 -34.22
N GLU A 47 6.39 15.13 -35.01
CA GLU A 47 7.85 15.14 -35.12
C GLU A 47 8.51 15.62 -33.83
N ALA A 48 8.00 16.70 -33.23
CA ALA A 48 8.52 17.20 -31.97
C ALA A 48 8.25 16.25 -30.80
N ARG A 49 7.15 15.50 -30.85
CA ARG A 49 6.83 14.44 -29.89
C ARG A 49 7.79 13.25 -30.04
N ASP A 50 8.06 12.81 -31.27
CA ASP A 50 9.00 11.71 -31.50
C ASP A 50 10.43 12.11 -31.11
N ASP A 51 10.90 13.31 -31.46
CA ASP A 51 12.20 13.82 -30.98
C ASP A 51 12.25 13.93 -29.45
N PHE A 52 11.14 14.31 -28.81
CA PHE A 52 11.05 14.30 -27.34
C PHE A 52 11.13 12.88 -26.78
N LEU A 53 10.36 11.93 -27.30
CA LEU A 53 10.37 10.54 -26.83
C LEU A 53 11.72 9.86 -27.07
N ASP A 54 12.36 10.07 -28.23
CA ASP A 54 13.67 9.50 -28.53
C ASP A 54 14.75 10.01 -27.54
N ARG A 55 14.58 11.22 -27.02
CA ARG A 55 15.50 11.81 -26.02
C ARG A 55 15.15 11.49 -24.58
N PHE A 56 13.88 11.33 -24.23
CA PHE A 56 13.45 11.29 -22.83
C PHE A 56 12.71 10.02 -22.42
N ASP A 57 12.17 9.25 -23.35
CA ASP A 57 11.61 7.93 -23.05
C ASP A 57 12.76 6.94 -22.83
N PRO A 58 12.91 6.36 -21.62
CA PRO A 58 13.96 5.38 -21.36
C PRO A 58 13.90 4.17 -22.29
N MET A 59 12.71 3.76 -22.75
CA MET A 59 12.58 2.64 -23.67
C MET A 59 13.26 2.93 -25.01
N ARG A 60 13.17 4.17 -25.50
CA ARG A 60 13.79 4.59 -26.77
C ARG A 60 15.25 4.99 -26.59
N ASN A 61 15.53 5.87 -25.63
CA ASN A 61 16.87 6.44 -25.44
C ASN A 61 17.89 5.38 -24.97
N LEU A 62 17.49 4.50 -24.04
CA LEU A 62 18.37 3.44 -23.54
C LEU A 62 18.26 2.13 -24.34
N GLY A 63 17.35 2.06 -25.32
CA GLY A 63 17.10 0.86 -26.13
C GLY A 63 16.58 -0.34 -25.34
N LEU A 64 15.84 -0.09 -24.24
CA LEU A 64 15.28 -1.16 -23.43
C LEU A 64 14.17 -1.89 -24.21
N ASN A 65 14.10 -3.20 -24.01
CA ASN A 65 13.09 -4.08 -24.59
C ASN A 65 12.66 -5.15 -23.56
N SER A 66 11.69 -6.00 -23.91
CA SER A 66 11.16 -7.04 -23.02
C SER A 66 12.23 -8.01 -22.50
N GLU A 67 13.31 -8.21 -23.26
CA GLU A 67 14.39 -9.13 -22.93
C GLU A 67 15.53 -8.47 -22.17
N THR A 68 15.44 -7.16 -21.89
CA THR A 68 16.53 -6.43 -21.24
C THR A 68 16.60 -6.80 -19.77
N PRO A 69 17.68 -7.46 -19.29
CA PRO A 69 17.77 -7.85 -17.90
C PRO A 69 17.99 -6.62 -17.02
N LEU A 70 17.15 -6.46 -16.00
CA LEU A 70 17.26 -5.40 -15.00
C LEU A 70 17.83 -5.97 -13.70
N TYR A 71 18.73 -5.22 -13.07
CA TYR A 71 19.39 -5.62 -11.83
C TYR A 71 19.15 -4.58 -10.74
N ARG A 72 18.92 -5.05 -9.52
CA ARG A 72 18.89 -4.20 -8.33
C ARG A 72 19.57 -4.91 -7.17
N THR A 73 20.23 -4.15 -6.31
CA THR A 73 20.72 -4.66 -5.03
C THR A 73 19.53 -4.89 -4.10
N THR A 74 19.50 -6.02 -3.41
CA THR A 74 18.48 -6.35 -2.41
C THR A 74 19.12 -6.91 -1.16
N ASP A 75 18.47 -6.71 -0.02
CA ASP A 75 18.92 -7.26 1.26
C ASP A 75 18.90 -8.81 1.20
N THR A 76 19.96 -9.46 1.69
CA THR A 76 20.06 -10.93 1.62
C THR A 76 18.96 -11.63 2.42
N SER A 77 18.54 -11.05 3.55
CA SER A 77 17.44 -11.62 4.35
C SER A 77 16.10 -11.44 3.65
N TRP A 78 15.86 -10.29 3.00
CA TRP A 78 14.67 -10.12 2.16
C TRP A 78 14.65 -11.08 0.98
N ARG A 79 15.80 -11.27 0.31
CA ARG A 79 15.94 -12.23 -0.80
C ARG A 79 15.52 -13.64 -0.40
N ASN A 80 15.89 -14.07 0.81
CA ASN A 80 15.51 -15.38 1.32
C ASN A 80 14.00 -15.50 1.58
N VAL A 81 13.35 -14.42 2.03
CA VAL A 81 11.90 -14.35 2.19
C VAL A 81 11.19 -14.44 0.84
N ILE A 82 11.56 -13.60 -0.14
CA ILE A 82 10.88 -13.57 -1.44
C ILE A 82 11.11 -14.85 -2.25
N ALA A 83 12.20 -15.58 -2.01
CA ALA A 83 12.40 -16.91 -2.60
C ALA A 83 11.33 -17.94 -2.18
N GLN A 84 10.57 -17.66 -1.10
CA GLN A 84 9.44 -18.46 -0.65
C GLN A 84 8.08 -17.89 -1.13
N VAL A 85 8.08 -16.80 -1.90
CA VAL A 85 6.87 -16.24 -2.50
C VAL A 85 6.71 -16.78 -3.92
N ARG A 86 5.53 -17.31 -4.24
CA ARG A 86 5.17 -17.79 -5.57
C ARG A 86 4.22 -16.81 -6.23
N ASN A 87 4.60 -16.30 -7.39
CA ASN A 87 3.79 -15.50 -8.32
C ASN A 87 3.59 -16.32 -9.61
N PRO A 88 2.67 -17.30 -9.61
CA PRO A 88 2.55 -18.28 -10.69
C PRO A 88 2.06 -17.70 -12.02
N ASP A 89 1.40 -16.54 -11.97
CA ASP A 89 0.86 -15.86 -13.14
C ASP A 89 1.84 -14.77 -13.65
N GLU A 90 3.02 -14.67 -13.03
CA GLU A 90 4.08 -13.70 -13.34
C GLU A 90 3.56 -12.25 -13.42
N ASP A 91 2.56 -11.91 -12.59
CA ASP A 91 1.93 -10.61 -12.64
C ASP A 91 2.88 -9.54 -12.04
N PRO A 92 3.32 -8.54 -12.83
CA PRO A 92 4.32 -7.57 -12.40
C PRO A 92 3.82 -6.66 -11.27
N ARG A 93 2.50 -6.57 -11.05
CA ARG A 93 1.91 -5.78 -9.95
C ARG A 93 2.25 -6.41 -8.60
N ILE A 94 2.35 -7.73 -8.52
CA ILE A 94 2.78 -8.44 -7.30
C ILE A 94 4.25 -8.13 -7.00
N ASP A 95 5.12 -8.23 -7.99
CA ASP A 95 6.56 -7.96 -7.83
C ASP A 95 6.82 -6.50 -7.43
N HIS A 96 6.03 -5.57 -7.97
CA HIS A 96 6.06 -4.18 -7.55
C HIS A 96 5.69 -4.02 -6.07
N LEU A 97 4.60 -4.63 -5.62
CA LEU A 97 4.18 -4.58 -4.21
C LEU A 97 5.22 -5.22 -3.27
N LEU A 98 5.85 -6.33 -3.68
CA LEU A 98 6.93 -6.96 -2.91
C LEU A 98 8.17 -6.05 -2.85
N THR A 99 8.47 -5.33 -3.93
CA THR A 99 9.57 -4.35 -3.95
C THR A 99 9.29 -3.21 -2.96
N MET A 100 8.07 -2.71 -2.88
CA MET A 100 7.69 -1.71 -1.89
C MET A 100 7.74 -2.25 -0.45
N ALA A 101 7.29 -3.49 -0.25
CA ALA A 101 7.32 -4.16 1.05
C ALA A 101 8.76 -4.35 1.57
N GLU A 102 9.76 -4.47 0.69
CA GLU A 102 11.18 -4.55 1.09
C GLU A 102 11.62 -3.34 1.92
N GLU A 103 11.18 -2.13 1.56
CA GLU A 103 11.57 -0.91 2.27
C GLU A 103 10.99 -0.89 3.70
N ILE A 104 9.77 -1.39 3.86
CA ILE A 104 9.16 -1.60 5.18
C ILE A 104 9.88 -2.71 5.94
N TYR A 105 10.27 -3.80 5.27
CA TYR A 105 10.98 -4.91 5.88
C TYR A 105 12.35 -4.50 6.42
N LYS A 106 13.06 -3.63 5.69
CA LYS A 106 14.33 -3.05 6.12
C LYS A 106 14.17 -2.18 7.37
N ALA A 107 13.07 -1.43 7.48
CA ALA A 107 12.87 -0.45 8.54
C ALA A 107 12.07 -0.97 9.76
N SER A 108 11.23 -1.99 9.61
CA SER A 108 10.40 -2.54 10.68
C SER A 108 10.87 -3.93 11.12
N SER A 109 11.27 -4.03 12.39
CA SER A 109 11.62 -5.29 13.04
C SER A 109 10.40 -6.21 13.20
N THR A 110 9.22 -5.64 13.46
CA THR A 110 7.98 -6.39 13.59
C THR A 110 7.58 -6.99 12.24
N PHE A 111 7.60 -6.20 11.16
CA PHE A 111 7.27 -6.71 9.83
C PHE A 111 8.26 -7.80 9.38
N ARG A 112 9.56 -7.55 9.61
CA ARG A 112 10.61 -8.54 9.38
C ARG A 112 10.34 -9.87 10.06
N LYS A 113 9.95 -9.85 11.35
CA LYS A 113 9.59 -11.05 12.10
C LYS A 113 8.42 -11.80 11.46
N ARG A 114 7.36 -11.09 11.03
CA ARG A 114 6.19 -11.72 10.38
C ARG A 114 6.55 -12.35 9.04
N MET A 115 7.33 -11.66 8.22
CA MET A 115 7.74 -12.19 6.93
C MET A 115 8.68 -13.39 7.04
N ASN A 116 9.57 -13.40 8.03
CA ASN A 116 10.39 -14.57 8.33
C ASN A 116 9.55 -15.77 8.81
N ALA A 117 8.46 -15.53 9.56
CA ALA A 117 7.52 -16.60 9.92
C ALA A 117 6.81 -17.15 8.67
N VAL A 118 6.30 -16.28 7.80
CA VAL A 118 5.67 -16.70 6.53
C VAL A 118 6.63 -17.56 5.69
N ALA A 119 7.88 -17.12 5.55
CA ALA A 119 8.90 -17.87 4.82
C ALA A 119 9.25 -19.21 5.50
N GLY A 120 9.46 -19.21 6.81
CA GLY A 120 9.83 -20.40 7.59
C GLY A 120 8.72 -21.47 7.63
N GLU A 121 7.47 -21.08 7.45
CA GLU A 121 6.31 -21.97 7.42
C GLU A 121 5.95 -22.46 5.99
N GLY A 122 6.86 -22.31 5.02
CA GLY A 122 6.68 -22.81 3.66
C GLY A 122 6.24 -21.76 2.63
N GLY A 123 6.31 -20.48 2.99
CA GLY A 123 6.10 -19.38 2.05
C GLY A 123 4.64 -19.04 1.79
N VAL A 124 4.39 -18.40 0.66
CA VAL A 124 3.05 -17.95 0.24
C VAL A 124 2.90 -17.98 -1.27
N THR A 125 1.72 -18.33 -1.77
CA THR A 125 1.33 -18.10 -3.18
C THR A 125 0.45 -16.87 -3.26
N ILE A 126 0.83 -15.87 -4.06
CA ILE A 126 0.04 -14.65 -4.27
C ILE A 126 -0.51 -14.68 -5.68
N ARG A 127 -1.80 -14.37 -5.84
CA ARG A 127 -2.47 -14.26 -7.13
C ARG A 127 -3.33 -13.00 -7.17
N ILE A 128 -3.50 -12.46 -8.37
CA ILE A 128 -4.54 -11.47 -8.65
C ILE A 128 -5.71 -12.22 -9.30
N VAL A 129 -6.91 -12.01 -8.77
CA VAL A 129 -8.11 -12.72 -9.19
C VAL A 129 -9.23 -11.72 -9.53
N PRO A 130 -10.20 -12.09 -10.38
CA PRO A 130 -11.40 -11.32 -10.57
C PRO A 130 -12.08 -11.00 -9.23
N ASP A 131 -12.60 -9.78 -9.08
CA ASP A 131 -13.28 -9.31 -7.86
C ASP A 131 -14.40 -10.25 -7.41
N SER A 132 -15.08 -10.91 -8.36
CA SER A 132 -16.15 -11.88 -8.10
C SER A 132 -15.69 -13.14 -7.36
N GLU A 133 -14.39 -13.46 -7.35
CA GLU A 133 -13.85 -14.64 -6.66
C GLU A 133 -13.68 -14.45 -5.15
N ILE A 134 -13.74 -13.20 -4.67
CA ILE A 134 -13.70 -12.90 -3.24
C ILE A 134 -15.15 -12.62 -2.79
N GLY A 135 -15.80 -13.64 -2.26
CA GLY A 135 -17.25 -13.68 -1.99
C GLY A 135 -17.78 -12.77 -0.87
N HIS A 136 -17.15 -11.64 -0.58
CA HIS A 136 -17.59 -10.68 0.43
C HIS A 136 -17.63 -9.24 -0.12
N SER A 137 -18.65 -8.47 0.29
CA SER A 137 -18.95 -7.11 -0.19
C SER A 137 -17.87 -6.05 0.08
N PHE A 138 -16.79 -6.42 0.77
CA PHE A 138 -15.61 -5.58 1.07
C PHE A 138 -14.30 -6.23 0.61
N GLY A 139 -14.38 -7.30 -0.20
CA GLY A 139 -13.26 -8.18 -0.53
C GLY A 139 -12.22 -7.47 -1.39
N HIS A 140 -11.28 -6.77 -0.75
CA HIS A 140 -10.09 -6.26 -1.41
C HIS A 140 -9.04 -7.36 -1.62
N ALA A 141 -8.99 -8.30 -0.69
CA ALA A 141 -8.12 -9.45 -0.71
C ALA A 141 -8.67 -10.54 0.22
N ALA A 142 -8.05 -11.72 0.17
CA ALA A 142 -8.33 -12.81 1.10
C ALA A 142 -7.10 -13.69 1.33
N THR A 143 -6.75 -13.86 2.60
CA THR A 143 -5.83 -14.92 3.05
C THR A 143 -6.57 -16.25 3.15
N ARG A 144 -5.96 -17.30 2.59
CA ARG A 144 -6.42 -18.69 2.69
C ARG A 144 -5.35 -19.50 3.42
N PRO A 145 -5.44 -19.63 4.77
CA PRO A 145 -4.39 -20.27 5.57
C PRO A 145 -4.11 -21.72 5.17
N ALA A 146 -5.15 -22.50 4.86
CA ALA A 146 -5.04 -23.92 4.53
C ALA A 146 -4.16 -24.21 3.30
N THR A 147 -4.17 -23.30 2.33
CA THR A 147 -3.39 -23.41 1.09
C THR A 147 -2.20 -22.45 1.06
N ARG A 148 -1.98 -21.69 2.15
CA ARG A 148 -0.99 -20.62 2.26
C ARG A 148 -1.00 -19.69 1.04
N SER A 149 -2.19 -19.24 0.65
CA SER A 149 -2.36 -18.37 -0.51
C SER A 149 -3.06 -17.08 -0.17
N ILE A 150 -2.66 -16.00 -0.81
CA ILE A 150 -3.31 -14.69 -0.77
C ILE A 150 -3.88 -14.42 -2.17
N ALA A 151 -5.15 -14.05 -2.22
CA ALA A 151 -5.79 -13.55 -3.42
C ALA A 151 -6.01 -12.04 -3.27
N LEU A 152 -5.47 -11.25 -4.18
CA LEU A 152 -5.77 -9.82 -4.32
C LEU A 152 -6.81 -9.66 -5.44
N THR A 153 -7.80 -8.78 -5.28
CA THR A 153 -8.70 -8.50 -6.41
C THR A 153 -8.05 -7.65 -7.49
N GLU A 154 -8.54 -7.74 -8.72
CA GLU A 154 -8.13 -6.87 -9.83
C GLU A 154 -8.25 -5.39 -9.48
N THR A 155 -9.35 -4.98 -8.82
CA THR A 155 -9.51 -3.59 -8.37
C THR A 155 -8.43 -3.19 -7.37
N THR A 156 -8.11 -4.06 -6.41
CA THR A 156 -7.04 -3.79 -5.44
C THR A 156 -5.69 -3.71 -6.12
N ALA A 157 -5.36 -4.63 -7.04
CA ALA A 157 -4.08 -4.65 -7.73
C ALA A 157 -3.92 -3.52 -8.75
N SER A 158 -5.01 -3.00 -9.32
CA SER A 158 -4.97 -1.87 -10.25
C SER A 158 -4.57 -0.55 -9.58
N ASN A 159 -4.75 -0.44 -8.25
CA ASN A 159 -4.42 0.75 -7.47
C ASN A 159 -2.96 0.82 -6.97
N VAL A 160 -2.08 -0.02 -7.50
CA VAL A 160 -0.66 -0.10 -7.05
C VAL A 160 0.08 1.25 -7.17
N GLN A 161 -0.31 2.12 -8.11
CA GLN A 161 0.24 3.47 -8.27
C GLN A 161 -0.74 4.59 -7.87
N GLY A 162 -1.96 4.24 -7.42
CA GLY A 162 -3.04 5.17 -7.10
C GLY A 162 -3.28 5.33 -5.59
N SER A 163 -4.46 5.84 -5.21
CA SER A 163 -5.04 5.90 -3.85
C SER A 163 -4.10 5.68 -2.65
N HIS A 164 -3.01 6.45 -2.57
CA HIS A 164 -2.05 6.40 -1.46
C HIS A 164 -1.48 5.01 -1.14
N TYR A 165 -1.25 4.17 -2.15
CA TYR A 165 -0.69 2.81 -1.99
C TYR A 165 -1.52 1.91 -1.06
N GLN A 166 -2.85 2.02 -1.17
CA GLN A 166 -3.80 1.14 -0.48
C GLN A 166 -3.50 -0.35 -0.73
N SER A 167 -3.09 -0.71 -1.95
CA SER A 167 -2.74 -2.08 -2.34
C SER A 167 -1.56 -2.65 -1.54
N LEU A 168 -0.56 -1.83 -1.21
CA LEU A 168 0.54 -2.23 -0.33
C LEU A 168 0.01 -2.57 1.06
N ASN A 169 -0.77 -1.66 1.65
CA ASN A 169 -1.31 -1.83 3.00
C ASN A 169 -2.17 -3.10 3.11
N ILE A 170 -3.01 -3.36 2.11
CA ILE A 170 -3.81 -4.59 2.02
C ILE A 170 -2.90 -5.82 1.94
N LEU A 171 -1.88 -5.82 1.08
CA LEU A 171 -0.94 -6.94 1.01
C LEU A 171 -0.25 -7.19 2.36
N LEU A 172 0.18 -6.14 3.07
CA LEU A 172 0.82 -6.26 4.38
C LEU A 172 -0.14 -6.84 5.45
N VAL A 173 -1.42 -6.47 5.40
CA VAL A 173 -2.47 -7.07 6.24
C VAL A 173 -2.59 -8.56 5.96
N GLU A 174 -2.71 -8.96 4.70
CA GLU A 174 -2.86 -10.38 4.34
C GLU A 174 -1.62 -11.22 4.67
N LEU A 175 -0.42 -10.68 4.45
CA LEU A 175 0.82 -11.35 4.86
C LEU A 175 0.90 -11.51 6.38
N SER A 176 0.43 -10.51 7.13
CA SER A 176 0.37 -10.55 8.59
C SER A 176 -0.67 -11.55 9.10
N ASN A 177 -1.83 -11.63 8.44
CA ASN A 177 -2.84 -12.66 8.70
C ASN A 177 -2.29 -14.06 8.43
N LEU A 178 -1.57 -14.25 7.32
CA LEU A 178 -0.96 -15.53 7.01
C LEU A 178 0.10 -15.93 8.03
N SER A 179 0.88 -14.98 8.56
CA SER A 179 1.84 -15.24 9.65
C SER A 179 1.19 -15.71 10.96
N ARG A 180 -0.15 -15.62 11.06
CA ARG A 180 -0.97 -16.10 12.18
C ARG A 180 -1.77 -17.37 11.83
N ALA A 181 -1.49 -18.01 10.70
CA ALA A 181 -2.23 -19.19 10.25
C ALA A 181 -2.32 -20.28 11.33
N ASN A 182 -1.25 -20.51 12.10
CA ASN A 182 -1.21 -21.48 13.18
C ASN A 182 -2.14 -21.12 14.34
N GLU A 183 -2.18 -19.84 14.75
CA GLU A 183 -3.10 -19.34 15.80
C GLU A 183 -4.57 -19.56 15.39
N ILE A 184 -4.91 -19.24 14.13
CA ILE A 184 -6.25 -19.47 13.58
C ILE A 184 -6.58 -20.98 13.50
N ALA A 185 -5.61 -21.81 13.13
CA ALA A 185 -5.78 -23.26 13.08
C ALA A 185 -6.03 -23.85 14.49
N GLU A 186 -5.36 -23.35 15.52
CA GLU A 186 -5.58 -23.76 16.91
C GLU A 186 -6.98 -23.40 17.43
N ILE A 187 -7.48 -22.21 17.08
CA ILE A 187 -8.84 -21.79 17.41
C ILE A 187 -9.85 -22.74 16.77
N ARG A 188 -9.68 -23.03 15.48
CA ARG A 188 -10.54 -23.96 14.74
C ARG A 188 -10.49 -25.37 15.32
N SER A 189 -9.29 -25.87 15.62
CA SER A 189 -9.08 -27.19 16.22
C SER A 189 -9.76 -27.29 17.59
N SER A 190 -9.65 -26.25 18.42
CA SER A 190 -10.30 -26.18 19.73
C SER A 190 -11.83 -26.20 19.62
N PHE A 191 -12.39 -25.51 18.62
CA PHE A 191 -13.82 -25.53 18.34
C PHE A 191 -14.28 -26.91 17.86
N GLN A 192 -13.58 -27.52 16.88
CA GLN A 192 -13.91 -28.84 16.33
C GLN A 192 -13.85 -29.95 17.38
N GLN A 193 -12.96 -29.82 18.37
CA GLN A 193 -12.85 -30.76 19.49
C GLN A 193 -13.85 -30.48 20.62
N GLY A 194 -14.75 -29.51 20.47
CA GLY A 194 -15.76 -29.16 21.47
C GLY A 194 -15.22 -28.46 22.72
N ARG A 195 -13.94 -28.03 22.71
CA ARG A 195 -13.32 -27.35 23.87
C ARG A 195 -13.84 -25.93 24.06
N ILE A 196 -14.26 -25.28 22.98
CA ILE A 196 -14.85 -23.94 22.98
C ILE A 196 -16.11 -23.91 22.12
N GLY A 197 -17.11 -23.11 22.52
CA GLY A 197 -18.32 -22.89 21.73
C GLY A 197 -18.12 -21.87 20.60
N GLN A 198 -19.10 -21.80 19.69
CA GLN A 198 -19.08 -20.95 18.49
C GLN A 198 -18.74 -19.48 18.78
N ARG A 199 -19.40 -18.87 19.78
CA ARG A 199 -19.16 -17.47 20.15
C ARG A 199 -17.73 -17.22 20.63
N ARG A 200 -17.14 -18.17 21.37
CA ARG A 200 -15.76 -18.06 21.85
C ARG A 200 -14.76 -18.25 20.71
N ALA A 201 -15.05 -19.15 19.78
CA ALA A 201 -14.23 -19.32 18.57
C ALA A 201 -14.24 -18.06 17.70
N ALA A 202 -15.41 -17.45 17.48
CA ALA A 202 -15.54 -16.18 16.76
C ALA A 202 -14.79 -15.03 17.44
N HIS A 203 -14.98 -14.87 18.75
CA HIS A 203 -14.24 -13.89 19.56
C HIS A 203 -12.71 -14.08 19.46
N ASN A 204 -12.23 -15.32 19.53
CA ASN A 204 -10.80 -15.59 19.43
C ASN A 204 -10.26 -15.32 18.01
N ALA A 205 -11.07 -15.54 16.97
CA ALA A 205 -10.69 -15.19 15.60
C ALA A 205 -10.55 -13.66 15.45
N GLU A 206 -11.49 -12.88 15.96
CA GLU A 206 -11.42 -11.41 16.02
C GLU A 206 -10.17 -10.93 16.81
N ARG A 207 -9.80 -11.64 17.88
CA ARG A 207 -8.58 -11.33 18.64
C ARG A 207 -7.32 -11.54 17.82
N ALA A 208 -7.27 -12.59 17.00
CA ALA A 208 -6.15 -12.84 16.11
C ALA A 208 -6.07 -11.76 15.00
N GLU A 209 -7.21 -11.35 14.43
CA GLU A 209 -7.27 -10.24 13.45
C GLU A 209 -6.87 -8.90 14.06
N TYR A 210 -7.28 -8.61 15.30
CA TYR A 210 -6.80 -7.45 16.03
C TYR A 210 -5.27 -7.46 16.20
N GLY A 211 -4.67 -8.63 16.37
CA GLY A 211 -3.22 -8.75 16.38
C GLY A 211 -2.57 -8.27 15.07
N THR A 212 -3.23 -8.42 13.93
CA THR A 212 -2.75 -7.85 12.66
C THR A 212 -2.86 -6.33 12.65
N ILE A 213 -3.92 -5.76 13.22
CA ILE A 213 -4.05 -4.31 13.43
C ILE A 213 -2.90 -3.78 14.30
N GLU A 214 -2.59 -4.44 15.41
CA GLU A 214 -1.48 -4.06 16.28
C GLU A 214 -0.13 -4.11 15.55
N ASP A 215 0.06 -5.08 14.66
CA ASP A 215 1.28 -5.20 13.87
C ASP A 215 1.37 -4.09 12.83
N MET A 216 0.28 -3.75 12.13
CA MET A 216 0.25 -2.63 11.17
C MET A 216 0.63 -1.29 11.83
N VAL A 217 0.14 -1.03 13.04
CA VAL A 217 0.53 0.17 13.82
C VAL A 217 2.02 0.16 14.15
N LYS A 218 2.58 -1.00 14.51
CA LYS A 218 4.02 -1.15 14.76
C LYS A 218 4.84 -0.97 13.50
N TYR A 219 4.40 -1.50 12.36
CA TYR A 219 5.08 -1.30 11.07
C TYR A 219 5.18 0.19 10.77
N PHE A 220 4.07 0.91 10.90
CA PHE A 220 4.05 2.35 10.69
C PHE A 220 4.97 3.08 11.67
N THR A 221 4.91 2.75 12.96
CA THR A 221 5.72 3.42 13.98
C THR A 221 7.21 3.18 13.79
N GLU A 222 7.62 1.95 13.50
CA GLU A 222 9.02 1.57 13.30
C GLU A 222 9.58 2.09 11.97
N ALA A 223 8.79 2.03 10.90
CA ALA A 223 9.21 2.44 9.55
C ALA A 223 8.75 3.85 9.15
N ARG A 224 8.30 4.67 10.11
CA ARG A 224 7.68 5.99 9.85
C ARG A 224 8.47 6.87 8.89
N PRO A 225 9.80 7.08 9.06
CA PRO A 225 10.55 7.95 8.15
C PRO A 225 10.55 7.43 6.71
N VAL A 226 10.57 6.11 6.52
CA VAL A 226 10.54 5.45 5.20
C VAL A 226 9.14 5.58 4.58
N ILE A 227 8.09 5.31 5.36
CA ILE A 227 6.70 5.42 4.89
C ILE A 227 6.37 6.86 4.48
N GLU A 228 6.74 7.85 5.30
CA GLU A 228 6.49 9.26 5.01
C GLU A 228 7.31 9.76 3.81
N SER A 229 8.58 9.37 3.69
CA SER A 229 9.44 9.79 2.57
C SER A 229 9.04 9.17 1.23
N LEU A 230 8.58 7.92 1.22
CA LEU A 230 8.10 7.23 0.02
C LEU A 230 6.62 7.50 -0.27
N GLY A 231 5.92 8.19 0.63
CA GLY A 231 4.51 8.52 0.49
C GLY A 231 3.58 7.31 0.57
N TYR A 232 3.94 6.24 1.29
CA TYR A 232 3.20 4.97 1.42
C TYR A 232 1.91 5.06 2.28
N GLY A 233 1.23 6.19 2.20
CA GLY A 233 -0.06 6.43 2.85
C GLY A 233 0.02 7.31 4.09
N ASN A 234 -1.15 7.76 4.52
CA ASN A 234 -1.32 8.48 5.78
C ASN A 234 -1.54 7.48 6.94
N PRO A 235 -1.39 7.89 8.21
CA PRO A 235 -1.49 6.98 9.36
C PRO A 235 -2.74 6.11 9.41
N SER A 236 -3.89 6.62 8.97
CA SER A 236 -5.17 5.89 9.04
C SER A 236 -5.18 4.60 8.23
N MET A 237 -4.42 4.56 7.13
CA MET A 237 -4.23 3.34 6.31
C MET A 237 -3.50 2.23 7.07
N TRP A 238 -2.75 2.61 8.10
CA TRP A 238 -1.95 1.72 8.95
C TRP A 238 -2.60 1.48 10.31
N TYR A 239 -3.90 1.77 10.45
CA TYR A 239 -4.66 1.71 11.70
C TYR A 239 -4.07 2.58 12.81
N ALA A 240 -3.39 3.65 12.41
CA ALA A 240 -2.80 4.64 13.28
C ALA A 240 -3.47 6.01 13.09
N ALA A 241 -3.38 6.86 14.11
CA ALA A 241 -3.91 8.21 14.09
C ALA A 241 -2.92 9.17 14.74
N HIS A 242 -3.04 10.45 14.42
CA HIS A 242 -2.36 11.49 15.18
C HIS A 242 -3.13 11.80 16.45
N ASP A 243 -2.44 11.88 17.59
CA ASP A 243 -2.99 12.51 18.78
C ASP A 243 -2.93 14.05 18.69
N TYR A 244 -3.51 14.74 19.68
CA TYR A 244 -3.51 16.21 19.74
C TYR A 244 -2.10 16.83 19.81
N GLY A 245 -1.09 16.06 20.23
CA GLY A 245 0.32 16.49 20.27
C GLY A 245 1.12 16.12 19.01
N GLY A 246 0.49 15.53 18.00
CA GLY A 246 1.15 15.04 16.78
C GLY A 246 1.86 13.69 16.94
N GLY A 247 1.74 13.05 18.12
CA GLY A 247 2.16 11.69 18.37
C GLY A 247 1.33 10.68 17.57
N ILE A 248 1.84 9.46 17.41
CA ILE A 248 1.12 8.38 16.72
C ILE A 248 0.50 7.47 17.76
N VAL A 249 -0.81 7.25 17.64
CA VAL A 249 -1.60 6.36 18.49
C VAL A 249 -2.38 5.36 17.65
N PRO A 250 -2.69 4.15 18.16
CA PRO A 250 -3.54 3.21 17.43
C PRO A 250 -4.97 3.76 17.29
N THR A 251 -5.64 3.44 16.19
CA THR A 251 -7.06 3.78 15.96
C THR A 251 -7.95 3.13 17.03
N TYR A 252 -7.63 1.91 17.45
CA TYR A 252 -8.30 1.19 18.53
C TYR A 252 -7.36 1.05 19.73
N ARG A 253 -7.76 1.57 20.89
CA ARG A 253 -6.88 1.63 22.09
C ARG A 253 -6.74 0.27 22.78
N SER A 254 -7.68 -0.63 22.55
CA SER A 254 -7.72 -1.98 23.10
C SER A 254 -8.43 -2.93 22.14
N PHE A 255 -8.33 -4.22 22.40
CA PHE A 255 -9.12 -5.20 21.69
C PHE A 255 -10.60 -5.10 22.02
N GLU A 256 -10.95 -4.73 23.25
CA GLU A 256 -12.33 -4.52 23.65
C GLU A 256 -12.98 -3.38 22.84
N ASP A 257 -12.25 -2.29 22.58
CA ASP A 257 -12.73 -1.18 21.73
C ASP A 257 -12.92 -1.62 20.27
N TYR A 258 -11.95 -2.38 19.73
CA TYR A 258 -12.05 -2.95 18.40
C TYR A 258 -13.22 -3.93 18.31
N TYR A 259 -13.34 -4.84 19.25
CA TYR A 259 -14.33 -5.90 19.26
C TYR A 259 -15.75 -5.34 19.39
N ALA A 260 -15.96 -4.28 20.17
CA ALA A 260 -17.23 -3.56 20.20
C ALA A 260 -17.60 -2.97 18.81
N THR A 261 -16.61 -2.48 18.08
CA THR A 261 -16.78 -1.99 16.70
C THR A 261 -17.08 -3.15 15.73
N ALA A 262 -16.37 -4.26 15.85
CA ALA A 262 -16.59 -5.46 15.03
C ALA A 262 -18.00 -6.05 15.25
N LEU A 263 -18.47 -6.08 16.50
CA LEU A 263 -19.83 -6.51 16.84
C LEU A 263 -20.89 -5.57 16.25
N SER A 264 -20.72 -4.25 16.41
CA SER A 264 -21.72 -3.27 15.94
C SER A 264 -21.81 -3.16 14.41
N SER A 265 -20.72 -3.48 13.69
CA SER A 265 -20.67 -3.50 12.24
C SER A 265 -21.11 -4.84 11.61
N GLY A 266 -21.34 -5.88 12.42
CA GLY A 266 -21.63 -7.23 11.93
C GLY A 266 -20.41 -7.96 11.37
N HIS A 267 -19.19 -7.44 11.56
CA HIS A 267 -17.95 -8.10 11.13
C HIS A 267 -17.82 -9.50 11.76
N THR A 268 -18.15 -9.60 13.05
CA THR A 268 -18.10 -10.86 13.80
C THR A 268 -19.07 -11.92 13.30
N ASP A 269 -20.11 -11.53 12.56
CA ASP A 269 -21.07 -12.47 11.98
C ASP A 269 -20.42 -13.37 10.94
N VAL A 270 -19.37 -12.90 10.25
CA VAL A 270 -18.59 -13.72 9.31
C VAL A 270 -17.96 -14.91 10.04
N HIS A 271 -17.32 -14.66 11.18
CA HIS A 271 -16.72 -15.74 11.97
C HIS A 271 -17.77 -16.63 12.61
N LEU A 272 -18.86 -16.06 13.14
CA LEU A 272 -19.97 -16.85 13.68
C LEU A 272 -20.52 -17.80 12.62
N ASN A 273 -20.76 -17.32 11.40
CA ASN A 273 -21.24 -18.11 10.28
C ASN A 273 -20.26 -19.20 9.84
N ASN A 274 -18.95 -18.91 9.89
CA ASN A 274 -17.93 -19.91 9.57
C ASN A 274 -17.88 -21.04 10.60
N TYR A 275 -18.09 -20.74 11.89
CA TYR A 275 -18.12 -21.76 12.94
C TYR A 275 -19.48 -22.46 13.11
N SER A 276 -20.57 -21.96 12.52
CA SER A 276 -21.85 -22.69 12.47
C SER A 276 -21.89 -23.73 11.35
N ARG A 277 -21.18 -23.50 10.25
CA ARG A 277 -21.13 -24.41 9.09
C ARG A 277 -20.26 -25.65 9.30
N SER A 278 -19.47 -25.72 10.37
CA SER A 278 -18.59 -26.86 10.68
C SER A 278 -19.30 -28.09 11.30
N TYR A 279 -20.61 -28.24 11.06
CA TYR A 279 -21.40 -29.44 11.37
C TYR A 279 -21.90 -30.11 10.07
N GLU A 280 -20.98 -30.49 9.17
CA GLU A 280 -21.23 -31.48 8.11
C GLU A 280 -19.99 -32.37 7.95
#